data_AF-A0A3M7EVD7-F1
#
_entry.id   AF-A0A3M7EVD7-F1
#
_cell.length_a   1.000
_cell.length_b   1.000
_cell.length_c   1.000
_cell.angle_alpha   90.00
_cell.angle_beta   90.00
_cell.angle_gamma   90.00
#
_symmetry.space_group_name_H-M   'P 1'
#
loop_
_entity.id
_entity.type
_entity.pdbx_description
1 polymer ?
#
loop_
_entity_poly.entity_id
_entity_poly.type
_entity_poly.pdbx_seq_one_letter_code
_entity_poly.pdbx_strand_id
1 'polypeptide(L)'
;MTPKSKQTQTGGRSRWVLEGFRQYFGFDAASDKSRQASVLTPDQATRSRHLLRALLRECTYLPDSQAGQWVRQYTIGRFREDGFKVWQRREHPTHADYVHRKLQAAQHGLRLLARANDGERRPLLKVLLMTYGRVGRRRRELMGRLLSVRPHQAPGVENTGETAHEGEAFNDTGKTAAETRSTSTKPPGAREVNDGSWTYYVPDFPPQLQALLQSQLKHPPPHLTRPLLRRMAPRLEELNSWKRPMPLNRVKNQTKDWYASTLARVHPPLPTQEWNRLRDLASGAKGEIRVPRRKKVGDAAPAGEEGLLFRLAESPPTDRSRDAHAITPRYMRRMWATVFAQCPVMEWDGESGKWKVTWGEHAIHGLRRTAKERVEG
;
A
#
# COMPACT_ATOMS: atom_id res chain seq x y z
N MET A 1 -23.94 -36.55 66.61
CA MET A 1 -24.42 -37.86 66.10
C MET A 1 -24.30 -37.86 64.58
N THR A 2 -23.41 -38.69 64.03
CA THR A 2 -23.48 -39.25 62.65
C THR A 2 -24.32 -40.54 62.69
N PRO A 3 -24.57 -41.31 61.59
CA PRO A 3 -24.25 -41.15 60.14
C PRO A 3 -25.54 -40.96 59.29
N LYS A 4 -25.69 -41.14 57.96
CA LYS A 4 -24.96 -41.74 56.81
C LYS A 4 -25.04 -40.75 55.60
N SER A 5 -24.32 -40.79 54.46
CA SER A 5 -23.88 -41.86 53.51
C SER A 5 -25.06 -42.48 52.71
N LYS A 6 -25.11 -42.57 51.37
CA LYS A 6 -24.07 -42.53 50.31
C LYS A 6 -24.67 -42.33 48.88
N GLN A 7 -23.81 -41.93 47.92
CA GLN A 7 -23.77 -42.28 46.48
C GLN A 7 -24.85 -41.82 45.45
N THR A 8 -24.45 -40.79 44.68
CA THR A 8 -24.25 -40.81 43.20
C THR A 8 -25.09 -41.72 42.29
N GLN A 9 -25.74 -41.12 41.29
CA GLN A 9 -25.63 -41.60 39.90
C GLN A 9 -25.77 -40.47 38.86
N THR A 10 -24.95 -40.54 37.81
CA THR A 10 -24.93 -39.63 36.65
C THR A 10 -25.88 -40.12 35.55
N GLY A 11 -26.66 -39.23 34.92
CA GLY A 11 -27.58 -39.62 33.86
C GLY A 11 -27.82 -38.55 32.78
N GLY A 12 -27.41 -38.86 31.55
CA GLY A 12 -28.13 -38.48 30.32
C GLY A 12 -28.34 -37.00 29.98
N ARG A 13 -27.31 -36.34 29.45
CA ARG A 13 -27.52 -35.19 28.53
C ARG A 13 -27.28 -35.59 27.08
N SER A 14 -28.38 -35.97 26.44
CA SER A 14 -28.72 -35.72 25.04
C SER A 14 -27.55 -35.70 24.03
N ARG A 15 -27.19 -36.91 23.60
CA ARG A 15 -26.87 -37.20 22.19
C ARG A 15 -27.99 -36.61 21.27
N TRP A 16 -27.69 -36.37 19.99
CA TRP A 16 -28.57 -35.80 18.94
C TRP A 16 -28.65 -34.27 18.79
N VAL A 17 -27.56 -33.65 18.33
CA VAL A 17 -27.62 -32.49 17.38
C VAL A 17 -26.46 -32.56 16.35
N LEU A 18 -25.29 -33.12 16.72
CA LEU A 18 -24.09 -33.14 15.87
C LEU A 18 -23.97 -34.37 14.95
N GLU A 19 -25.07 -34.82 14.34
CA GLU A 19 -25.08 -35.98 13.44
C GLU A 19 -25.73 -35.71 12.07
N GLY A 20 -26.03 -34.45 11.75
CA GLY A 20 -26.59 -34.02 10.45
C GLY A 20 -25.60 -33.48 9.42
N PHE A 21 -24.32 -33.32 9.75
CA PHE A 21 -23.32 -32.66 8.87
C PHE A 21 -22.20 -33.58 8.37
N ARG A 22 -22.35 -34.91 8.55
CA ARG A 22 -21.27 -35.90 8.31
C ARG A 22 -21.51 -36.84 7.12
N GLN A 23 -22.57 -36.61 6.33
CA GLN A 23 -23.02 -37.55 5.30
C GLN A 23 -22.98 -37.01 3.85
N TYR A 24 -22.46 -35.79 3.63
CA TYR A 24 -22.31 -35.19 2.28
C TYR A 24 -20.86 -34.89 1.85
N PHE A 25 -19.87 -35.17 2.69
CA PHE A 25 -18.46 -35.12 2.30
C PHE A 25 -17.78 -36.43 2.67
N GLY A 26 -17.56 -37.29 1.66
CA GLY A 26 -16.76 -38.50 1.79
C GLY A 26 -15.33 -38.17 2.22
N PHE A 27 -15.02 -38.44 3.49
CA PHE A 27 -13.69 -38.27 4.05
C PHE A 27 -12.92 -39.59 3.95
N ASP A 28 -12.33 -39.85 2.78
CA ASP A 28 -11.38 -40.95 2.62
C ASP A 28 -10.12 -40.69 3.44
N ALA A 29 -9.97 -41.43 4.54
CA ALA A 29 -8.86 -41.32 5.48
C ALA A 29 -7.48 -41.65 4.87
N ALA A 30 -7.43 -42.18 3.64
CA ALA A 30 -6.20 -42.45 2.90
C ALA A 30 -5.49 -41.17 2.39
N SER A 31 -6.19 -40.03 2.28
CA SER A 31 -5.66 -38.81 1.65
C SER A 31 -4.64 -38.03 2.50
N ASP A 32 -4.65 -38.16 3.82
CA ASP A 32 -4.02 -37.18 4.72
C ASP A 32 -2.48 -37.14 4.65
N LYS A 33 -1.83 -38.24 4.22
CA LYS A 33 -0.38 -38.27 3.92
C LYS A 33 0.01 -37.28 2.81
N SER A 34 -0.87 -37.01 1.85
CA SER A 34 -0.63 -36.04 0.77
C SER A 34 -0.64 -34.58 1.25
N ARG A 35 -1.25 -34.29 2.40
CA ARG A 35 -1.28 -32.96 3.01
C ARG A 35 -0.03 -32.64 3.83
N GLN A 36 0.77 -33.66 4.15
CA GLN A 36 2.00 -33.54 4.96
C GLN A 36 3.30 -33.57 4.14
N ALA A 37 3.22 -33.65 2.81
CA ALA A 37 4.39 -33.47 1.94
C ALA A 37 5.03 -32.09 2.17
N SER A 38 6.31 -32.07 2.56
CA SER A 38 7.05 -30.85 2.84
C SER A 38 7.29 -30.05 1.56
N VAL A 39 6.51 -28.98 1.38
CA VAL A 39 6.56 -28.05 0.22
C VAL A 39 7.97 -27.47 -0.03
N LEU A 40 8.79 -27.41 1.02
CA LEU A 40 10.16 -26.91 1.03
C LEU A 40 11.09 -28.00 1.54
N THR A 41 12.32 -28.06 1.02
CA THR A 41 13.36 -28.91 1.62
C THR A 41 13.66 -28.44 3.06
N PRO A 42 14.15 -29.33 3.95
CA PRO A 42 14.46 -28.96 5.33
C PRO A 42 15.41 -27.75 5.46
N ASP A 43 16.42 -27.66 4.58
CA ASP A 43 17.31 -26.49 4.47
C ASP A 43 16.53 -25.22 4.08
N GLN A 44 15.77 -25.25 2.98
CA GLN A 44 15.01 -24.08 2.51
C GLN A 44 14.02 -23.58 3.58
N ALA A 45 13.35 -24.49 4.28
CA ALA A 45 12.46 -24.18 5.38
C ALA A 45 13.21 -23.49 6.54
N THR A 46 14.38 -24.03 6.93
CA THR A 46 15.26 -23.44 7.95
C THR A 46 15.77 -22.07 7.54
N ARG A 47 16.35 -21.94 6.33
CA ARG A 47 16.81 -20.68 5.73
C ARG A 47 15.70 -19.62 5.70
N SER A 48 14.46 -19.99 5.33
CA SER A 48 13.32 -19.07 5.32
C SER A 48 13.00 -18.52 6.72
N ARG A 49 13.06 -19.36 7.77
CA ARG A 49 12.84 -18.98 9.17
C ARG A 49 13.95 -18.06 9.68
N HIS A 50 15.21 -18.33 9.34
CA HIS A 50 16.33 -17.46 9.68
C HIS A 50 16.22 -16.08 8.99
N LEU A 51 15.87 -16.04 7.71
CA LEU A 51 15.65 -14.78 6.98
C LEU A 51 14.49 -13.97 7.57
N LEU A 52 13.36 -14.61 7.91
CA LEU A 52 12.25 -13.94 8.58
C LEU A 52 12.68 -13.35 9.93
N ARG A 53 13.36 -14.15 10.78
CA ARG A 53 13.88 -13.68 12.08
C ARG A 53 14.87 -12.53 11.92
N ALA A 54 15.76 -12.59 10.93
CA ALA A 54 16.72 -11.52 10.63
C ALA A 54 16.01 -10.23 10.19
N LEU A 55 15.07 -10.32 9.23
CA LEU A 55 14.27 -9.18 8.78
C LEU A 55 13.52 -8.52 9.93
N LEU A 56 12.86 -9.31 10.79
CA LEU A 56 12.12 -8.80 11.94
C LEU A 56 13.03 -8.11 12.96
N ARG A 57 14.27 -8.58 13.14
CA ARG A 57 15.29 -7.90 13.97
C ARG A 57 15.71 -6.58 13.33
N GLU A 58 16.05 -6.55 12.04
CA GLU A 58 16.42 -5.30 11.35
C GLU A 58 15.28 -4.27 11.33
N CYS A 59 14.01 -4.70 11.32
CA CYS A 59 12.87 -3.79 11.49
C CYS A 59 12.87 -3.05 12.85
N THR A 60 13.43 -3.65 13.90
CA THR A 60 13.48 -3.03 15.25
C THR A 60 14.60 -1.99 15.42
N TYR A 61 15.57 -1.94 14.50
CA TYR A 61 16.67 -0.98 14.53
C TYR A 61 16.47 0.23 13.61
N LEU A 62 15.35 0.27 12.86
CA LEU A 62 15.02 1.39 11.98
C LEU A 62 14.88 2.69 12.80
N PRO A 63 15.41 3.82 12.31
CA PRO A 63 15.39 5.10 13.04
C PRO A 63 14.04 5.82 13.02
N ASP A 64 13.03 5.22 12.38
CA ASP A 64 11.64 5.65 12.36
C ASP A 64 10.78 4.46 12.82
N SER A 65 10.10 4.65 13.95
CA SER A 65 9.30 3.62 14.62
C SER A 65 8.01 3.29 13.86
N GLN A 66 7.42 4.25 13.13
CA GLN A 66 6.30 3.98 12.23
C GLN A 66 6.78 3.11 11.07
N ALA A 67 7.93 3.45 10.49
CA ALA A 67 8.55 2.67 9.44
C ALA A 67 8.88 1.24 9.92
N GLY A 68 9.46 1.09 11.11
CA GLY A 68 9.74 -0.21 11.73
C GLY A 68 8.48 -1.07 11.89
N GLN A 69 7.41 -0.50 12.43
CA GLN A 69 6.11 -1.20 12.57
C GLN A 69 5.52 -1.58 11.20
N TRP A 70 5.50 -0.66 10.24
CA TRP A 70 4.95 -0.93 8.91
C TRP A 70 5.74 -2.00 8.15
N VAL A 71 7.07 -1.91 8.12
CA VAL A 71 7.93 -2.92 7.47
C VAL A 71 7.80 -4.27 8.14
N ARG A 72 7.67 -4.33 9.48
CA ARG A 72 7.40 -5.56 10.23
C ARG A 72 6.11 -6.24 9.76
N GLN A 73 5.01 -5.50 9.69
CA GLN A 73 3.72 -6.06 9.24
C GLN A 73 3.75 -6.43 7.75
N TYR A 74 4.35 -5.59 6.91
CA TYR A 74 4.56 -5.88 5.48
C TYR A 74 5.37 -7.16 5.27
N THR A 75 6.42 -7.39 6.08
CA THR A 75 7.25 -8.60 6.04
C THR A 75 6.45 -9.83 6.43
N ILE A 76 5.70 -9.78 7.54
CA ILE A 76 4.88 -10.92 8.00
C ILE A 76 3.81 -11.26 6.95
N GLY A 77 3.08 -10.26 6.46
CA GLY A 77 2.08 -10.44 5.40
C GLY A 77 2.69 -11.04 4.13
N ARG A 78 3.85 -10.53 3.71
CA ARG A 78 4.57 -11.06 2.54
C ARG A 78 5.00 -12.51 2.73
N PHE A 79 5.57 -12.89 3.88
CA PHE A 79 5.99 -14.28 4.11
C PHE A 79 4.80 -15.24 4.16
N ARG A 80 3.64 -14.80 4.68
CA ARG A 80 2.38 -15.57 4.62
C ARG A 80 1.89 -15.75 3.17
N GLU A 81 1.82 -14.64 2.41
CA GLU A 81 1.42 -14.67 1.00
C GLU A 81 2.38 -15.50 0.12
N ASP A 82 3.69 -15.34 0.33
CA ASP A 82 4.71 -16.07 -0.42
C ASP A 82 4.70 -17.56 -0.03
N GLY A 83 4.50 -17.90 1.24
CA GLY A 83 4.30 -19.29 1.70
C GLY A 83 3.08 -19.97 1.08
N PHE A 84 1.94 -19.28 1.03
CA PHE A 84 0.73 -19.78 0.34
C PHE A 84 0.97 -19.98 -1.16
N LYS A 85 1.61 -19.01 -1.84
CA LYS A 85 1.94 -19.11 -3.29
C LYS A 85 2.98 -20.19 -3.60
N VAL A 86 3.86 -20.50 -2.65
CA VAL A 86 4.82 -21.61 -2.73
C VAL A 86 4.08 -22.95 -2.58
N TRP A 87 3.16 -23.09 -1.62
CA TRP A 87 2.29 -24.26 -1.50
C TRP A 87 1.43 -24.50 -2.74
N GLN A 88 0.80 -23.45 -3.28
CA GLN A 88 -0.03 -23.52 -4.49
C GLN A 88 0.76 -23.95 -5.74
N ARG A 89 2.09 -23.82 -5.74
CA ARG A 89 2.96 -24.12 -6.90
C ARG A 89 3.78 -25.39 -6.75
N ARG A 90 3.56 -26.18 -5.69
CA ARG A 90 4.34 -27.40 -5.35
C ARG A 90 4.46 -28.41 -6.50
N GLU A 91 3.46 -28.51 -7.36
CA GLU A 91 3.38 -29.45 -8.50
C GLU A 91 3.91 -28.85 -9.83
N HIS A 92 4.23 -27.55 -9.87
CA HIS A 92 4.76 -26.95 -11.10
C HIS A 92 6.26 -27.28 -11.30
N PRO A 93 6.71 -27.58 -12.54
CA PRO A 93 8.11 -27.87 -12.83
C PRO A 93 9.10 -26.77 -12.39
N THR A 94 8.67 -25.51 -12.34
CA THR A 94 9.48 -24.35 -11.93
C THR A 94 9.38 -23.98 -10.44
N HIS A 95 8.89 -24.90 -9.60
CA HIS A 95 8.73 -24.69 -8.15
C HIS A 95 10.05 -24.35 -7.45
N ALA A 96 11.13 -25.09 -7.74
CA ALA A 96 12.45 -24.87 -7.12
C ALA A 96 12.99 -23.46 -7.40
N ASP A 97 12.95 -23.01 -8.66
CA ASP A 97 13.35 -21.66 -9.06
C ASP A 97 12.46 -20.58 -8.44
N TYR A 98 11.16 -20.86 -8.35
CA TYR A 98 10.21 -19.96 -7.69
C TYR A 98 10.59 -19.75 -6.22
N VAL A 99 10.83 -20.84 -5.48
CA VAL A 99 11.29 -20.82 -4.09
C VAL A 99 12.62 -20.11 -3.95
N HIS A 100 13.61 -20.44 -4.79
CA HIS A 100 14.92 -19.79 -4.78
C HIS A 100 14.78 -18.27 -4.96
N ARG A 101 14.02 -17.82 -5.97
CA ARG A 101 13.76 -16.41 -6.23
C ARG A 101 13.06 -15.70 -5.06
N LYS A 102 12.19 -16.39 -4.31
CA LYS A 102 11.56 -15.83 -3.09
C LYS A 102 12.57 -15.67 -1.96
N LEU A 103 13.43 -16.66 -1.73
CA LEU A 103 14.51 -16.59 -0.73
C LEU A 103 15.52 -15.48 -1.08
N GLN A 104 15.88 -15.33 -2.35
CA GLN A 104 16.74 -14.23 -2.84
C GLN A 104 16.07 -12.86 -2.65
N ALA A 105 14.77 -12.73 -2.94
CA ALA A 105 14.04 -11.49 -2.70
C ALA A 105 13.96 -11.12 -1.22
N ALA A 106 13.88 -12.11 -0.31
CA ALA A 106 13.96 -11.88 1.13
C ALA A 106 15.38 -11.46 1.57
N GLN A 107 16.43 -12.06 1.01
CA GLN A 107 17.83 -11.66 1.25
C GLN A 107 18.10 -10.23 0.75
N HIS A 108 17.61 -9.86 -0.42
CA HIS A 108 17.71 -8.49 -0.92
C HIS A 108 16.97 -7.50 0.00
N GLY A 109 15.80 -7.88 0.52
CA GLY A 109 15.10 -7.13 1.57
C GLY A 109 15.93 -6.94 2.83
N LEU A 110 16.64 -7.99 3.28
CA LEU A 110 17.50 -7.95 4.46
C LEU A 110 18.70 -7.02 4.25
N ARG A 111 19.39 -7.13 3.10
CA ARG A 111 20.49 -6.23 2.72
C ARG A 111 20.03 -4.78 2.60
N LEU A 112 18.80 -4.53 2.11
CA LEU A 112 18.21 -3.19 2.04
C LEU A 112 17.98 -2.60 3.44
N LEU A 113 17.43 -3.38 4.39
CA LEU A 113 17.19 -2.90 5.75
C LEU A 113 18.50 -2.71 6.53
N ALA A 114 19.46 -3.63 6.41
CA ALA A 114 20.77 -3.47 7.02
C ALA A 114 21.43 -2.15 6.57
N ARG A 115 21.53 -1.90 5.26
CA ARG A 115 22.09 -0.65 4.71
C ARG A 115 21.32 0.60 5.13
N ALA A 116 20.00 0.52 5.31
CA ALA A 116 19.21 1.62 5.86
C ALA A 116 19.52 1.89 7.35
N ASN A 117 19.74 0.84 8.14
CA ASN A 117 20.11 0.90 9.57
C ASN A 117 21.56 1.34 9.79
N ASP A 118 22.44 1.05 8.83
CA ASP A 118 23.83 1.51 8.77
C ASP A 118 23.92 2.98 8.29
N GLY A 119 22.80 3.56 7.83
CA GLY A 119 22.65 5.00 7.60
C GLY A 119 22.76 5.46 6.15
N GLU A 120 22.76 4.55 5.17
CA GLU A 120 22.80 4.93 3.76
C GLU A 120 21.53 5.68 3.30
N ARG A 121 21.73 6.77 2.56
CA ARG A 121 20.64 7.65 2.14
C ARG A 121 19.63 6.97 1.22
N ARG A 122 20.07 6.25 0.18
CA ARG A 122 19.16 5.67 -0.83
C ARG A 122 18.28 4.55 -0.25
N PRO A 123 18.82 3.56 0.50
CA PRO A 123 18.01 2.54 1.19
C PRO A 123 17.03 3.11 2.20
N LEU A 124 17.47 4.00 3.08
CA LEU A 124 16.61 4.58 4.12
C LEU A 124 15.47 5.40 3.51
N LEU A 125 15.77 6.23 2.50
CA LEU A 125 14.75 6.98 1.76
C LEU A 125 13.73 6.03 1.09
N LYS A 126 14.20 4.93 0.48
CA LYS A 126 13.32 3.93 -0.14
C LYS A 126 12.38 3.27 0.87
N VAL A 127 12.86 2.97 2.08
CA VAL A 127 12.02 2.47 3.18
C VAL A 127 10.96 3.50 3.55
N LEU A 128 11.34 4.75 3.83
CA LEU A 128 10.40 5.83 4.20
C LEU A 128 9.37 6.13 3.09
N LEU A 129 9.77 6.08 1.81
CA LEU A 129 8.84 6.27 0.69
C LEU A 129 7.84 5.12 0.53
N MET A 130 8.20 3.89 0.95
CA MET A 130 7.27 2.78 1.04
C MET A 130 6.33 2.94 2.25
N THR A 131 6.85 3.33 3.41
CA THR A 131 6.08 3.44 4.66
C THR A 131 5.10 4.60 4.62
N TYR A 132 5.42 5.73 4.00
CA TYR A 132 4.49 6.86 3.78
C TYR A 132 3.75 6.78 2.43
N GLY A 133 3.69 5.59 1.82
CA GLY A 133 2.80 5.31 0.68
C GLY A 133 3.07 6.13 -0.58
N ARG A 134 4.29 6.65 -0.77
CA ARG A 134 4.71 7.23 -2.06
C ARG A 134 5.01 6.14 -3.10
N VAL A 135 5.43 4.95 -2.63
CA VAL A 135 5.79 3.78 -3.44
C VAL A 135 5.17 2.49 -2.87
N GLY A 136 5.01 1.45 -3.70
CA GLY A 136 4.81 0.07 -3.24
C GLY A 136 3.37 -0.31 -2.87
N ARG A 137 3.21 -1.13 -1.82
CA ARG A 137 1.92 -1.68 -1.36
C ARG A 137 1.05 -0.59 -0.75
N ARG A 138 1.58 0.17 0.22
CA ARG A 138 0.81 1.18 0.95
C ARG A 138 0.23 2.26 0.05
N ARG A 139 0.95 2.65 -1.01
CA ARG A 139 0.42 3.55 -2.05
C ARG A 139 -0.90 3.03 -2.64
N ARG A 140 -0.97 1.74 -2.95
CA ARG A 140 -2.16 1.10 -3.54
C ARG A 140 -3.29 0.97 -2.53
N GLU A 141 -2.98 0.79 -1.24
CA GLU A 141 -3.97 0.78 -0.16
C GLU A 141 -4.60 2.16 0.04
N LEU A 142 -3.79 3.24 0.06
CA LEU A 142 -4.29 4.61 0.14
C LEU A 142 -5.05 5.03 -1.13
N MET A 143 -4.53 4.71 -2.32
CA MET A 143 -5.21 4.98 -3.59
C MET A 143 -6.51 4.18 -3.72
N GLY A 144 -6.52 2.93 -3.24
CA GLY A 144 -7.69 2.07 -3.21
C GLY A 144 -8.83 2.73 -2.43
N ARG A 145 -8.54 3.31 -1.26
CA ARG A 145 -9.53 4.06 -0.46
C ARG A 145 -10.15 5.24 -1.21
N LEU A 146 -9.35 6.03 -1.93
CA LEU A 146 -9.83 7.17 -2.73
C LEU A 146 -10.72 6.72 -3.90
N LEU A 147 -10.36 5.62 -4.56
CA LEU A 147 -11.11 5.07 -5.69
C LEU A 147 -12.35 4.27 -5.24
N SER A 148 -12.35 3.73 -4.02
CA SER A 148 -13.45 2.98 -3.43
C SER A 148 -14.48 3.87 -2.72
N VAL A 149 -14.34 5.19 -2.76
CA VAL A 149 -15.33 6.10 -2.19
C VAL A 149 -16.62 5.97 -2.97
N ARG A 150 -17.57 5.21 -2.39
CA ARG A 150 -18.98 5.23 -2.79
C ARG A 150 -19.42 6.69 -2.85
N PRO A 151 -20.18 7.11 -3.87
CA PRO A 151 -20.75 8.45 -3.89
C PRO A 151 -21.67 8.63 -2.68
N HIS A 152 -21.17 9.34 -1.68
CA HIS A 152 -21.86 9.91 -0.52
C HIS A 152 -22.60 8.91 0.38
N GLN A 153 -22.05 8.69 1.59
CA GLN A 153 -22.92 8.65 2.76
C GLN A 153 -23.39 10.09 3.02
N ALA A 154 -24.55 10.44 2.46
CA ALA A 154 -25.38 11.45 3.13
C ALA A 154 -25.84 10.83 4.47
N PRO A 155 -25.82 11.58 5.58
CA PRO A 155 -26.26 11.06 6.87
C PRO A 155 -27.77 10.81 6.86
N GLY A 156 -28.15 9.61 7.27
CA GLY A 156 -29.47 9.23 7.82
C GLY A 156 -30.73 9.85 7.22
N VAL A 157 -31.37 9.12 6.31
CA VAL A 157 -32.84 8.99 6.37
C VAL A 157 -33.13 7.50 6.50
N GLU A 158 -33.49 7.09 7.71
CA GLU A 158 -34.15 5.81 7.95
C GLU A 158 -35.58 5.91 7.42
N ASN A 159 -36.04 4.93 6.64
CA ASN A 159 -37.44 4.52 6.66
C ASN A 159 -37.64 3.16 5.97
N THR A 160 -38.57 2.40 6.54
CA THR A 160 -39.01 1.05 6.18
C THR A 160 -40.12 1.06 5.12
N GLY A 161 -40.31 -0.05 4.36
CA GLY A 161 -41.61 -0.33 3.71
C GLY A 161 -41.58 -0.90 2.28
N GLU A 162 -41.74 -2.23 2.20
CA GLU A 162 -42.75 -2.94 1.36
C GLU A 162 -43.01 -2.67 -0.14
N THR A 163 -42.86 -3.78 -0.91
CA THR A 163 -43.74 -4.26 -2.00
C THR A 163 -43.71 -3.61 -3.40
N ALA A 164 -44.46 -4.21 -4.34
CA ALA A 164 -44.15 -4.30 -5.78
C ALA A 164 -45.31 -3.88 -6.72
N HIS A 165 -45.00 -3.95 -8.02
CA HIS A 165 -45.84 -3.87 -9.24
C HIS A 165 -45.89 -2.56 -10.05
N GLU A 166 -45.34 -2.70 -11.27
CA GLU A 166 -45.80 -2.28 -12.62
C GLU A 166 -46.96 -1.26 -12.77
N GLY A 167 -46.81 -0.32 -13.72
CA GLY A 167 -47.96 0.36 -14.33
C GLY A 167 -47.71 1.75 -14.96
N GLU A 168 -47.46 1.75 -16.28
CA GLU A 168 -47.82 2.82 -17.23
C GLU A 168 -47.19 4.23 -17.13
N ALA A 169 -47.46 5.05 -18.16
CA ALA A 169 -46.67 6.22 -18.53
C ALA A 169 -47.51 7.48 -18.73
N PHE A 170 -46.95 8.64 -18.38
CA PHE A 170 -47.33 9.93 -18.98
C PHE A 170 -46.15 10.91 -19.00
N ASN A 171 -46.15 11.83 -19.96
CA ASN A 171 -45.12 12.86 -20.13
C ASN A 171 -45.52 14.13 -19.37
N ASP A 172 -44.58 14.94 -18.87
CA ASP A 172 -44.20 16.23 -19.50
C ASP A 172 -43.22 17.09 -18.64
N THR A 173 -42.53 18.00 -19.34
CA THR A 173 -41.77 19.21 -18.92
C THR A 173 -41.23 19.38 -17.49
N GLY A 174 -39.88 19.45 -17.38
CA GLY A 174 -39.19 19.93 -16.18
C GLY A 174 -37.67 20.08 -16.32
N LYS A 175 -37.18 20.96 -17.20
CA LYS A 175 -35.73 21.17 -17.41
C LYS A 175 -35.05 21.82 -16.19
N THR A 176 -34.18 21.08 -15.50
CA THR A 176 -33.06 21.65 -14.71
C THR A 176 -31.73 21.28 -15.37
N ALA A 177 -30.84 22.27 -15.54
CA ALA A 177 -29.74 22.22 -16.50
C ALA A 177 -28.47 21.46 -16.01
N ALA A 178 -28.62 20.47 -15.13
CA ALA A 178 -27.50 19.76 -14.49
C ALA A 178 -27.38 18.26 -14.83
N GLU A 179 -28.43 17.64 -15.38
CA GLU A 179 -28.49 16.17 -15.55
C GLU A 179 -28.47 15.68 -17.01
N THR A 180 -28.12 16.53 -17.98
CA THR A 180 -27.91 16.13 -19.39
C THR A 180 -26.58 15.38 -19.59
N ARG A 181 -26.32 14.34 -18.81
CA ARG A 181 -25.22 13.38 -19.07
C ARG A 181 -25.65 12.46 -20.21
N SER A 182 -25.29 12.85 -21.43
CA SER A 182 -25.61 12.19 -22.69
C SER A 182 -25.56 10.66 -22.63
N THR A 183 -26.74 10.02 -22.59
CA THR A 183 -26.91 8.57 -22.79
C THR A 183 -26.80 8.19 -24.26
N SER A 184 -25.74 8.67 -24.93
CA SER A 184 -25.37 8.18 -26.24
C SER A 184 -24.75 6.79 -26.09
N THR A 185 -25.42 5.76 -26.59
CA THR A 185 -24.91 4.38 -26.62
C THR A 185 -23.68 4.24 -27.54
N LYS A 186 -23.40 5.25 -28.37
CA LYS A 186 -22.28 5.24 -29.32
C LYS A 186 -20.95 5.49 -28.60
N PRO A 187 -19.90 4.66 -28.85
CA PRO A 187 -18.57 4.88 -28.30
C PRO A 187 -17.98 6.21 -28.81
N PRO A 188 -17.45 7.08 -27.93
CA PRO A 188 -17.08 8.43 -28.33
C PRO A 188 -15.81 8.48 -29.16
N GLY A 189 -15.77 9.45 -30.08
CA GLY A 189 -14.64 9.73 -30.97
C GLY A 189 -13.49 10.48 -30.28
N ALA A 190 -12.35 10.61 -30.97
CA ALA A 190 -11.18 11.33 -30.44
C ALA A 190 -11.45 12.81 -30.10
N ARG A 191 -12.33 13.48 -30.87
CA ARG A 191 -12.80 14.85 -30.60
C ARG A 191 -13.55 14.92 -29.27
N GLU A 192 -14.65 14.18 -29.19
CA GLU A 192 -15.53 14.14 -28.03
C GLU A 192 -14.77 13.74 -26.75
N VAL A 193 -13.80 12.82 -26.85
CA VAL A 193 -12.90 12.44 -25.75
C VAL A 193 -11.96 13.59 -25.34
N ASN A 194 -11.50 14.43 -26.25
CA ASN A 194 -10.76 15.66 -25.91
C ASN A 194 -11.68 16.70 -25.24
N ASP A 195 -12.95 16.76 -25.67
CA ASP A 195 -13.97 17.70 -25.14
C ASP A 195 -14.50 17.28 -23.75
N GLY A 196 -14.26 16.04 -23.33
CA GLY A 196 -14.56 15.54 -21.97
C GLY A 196 -15.43 14.28 -21.88
N SER A 197 -15.89 13.72 -23.00
CA SER A 197 -16.84 12.60 -23.01
C SER A 197 -16.20 11.21 -22.79
N TRP A 198 -15.04 11.12 -22.14
CA TRP A 198 -14.30 9.86 -21.95
C TRP A 198 -14.99 8.82 -21.04
N THR A 199 -16.07 9.23 -20.36
CA THR A 199 -16.82 8.45 -19.35
C THR A 199 -17.22 7.05 -19.82
N TYR A 200 -17.51 6.90 -21.11
CA TYR A 200 -17.85 5.62 -21.75
C TYR A 200 -16.72 4.58 -21.64
N TYR A 201 -15.44 4.99 -21.67
CA TYR A 201 -14.30 4.07 -21.63
C TYR A 201 -13.70 3.88 -20.23
N VAL A 202 -13.84 4.89 -19.38
CA VAL A 202 -13.12 5.06 -18.11
C VAL A 202 -14.01 5.88 -17.15
N PRO A 203 -14.18 5.47 -15.89
CA PRO A 203 -15.01 6.21 -14.93
C PRO A 203 -14.45 7.60 -14.62
N ASP A 204 -15.35 8.54 -14.33
CA ASP A 204 -14.99 9.87 -13.84
C ASP A 204 -14.21 9.80 -12.52
N PHE A 205 -13.35 10.79 -12.30
CA PHE A 205 -12.64 10.93 -11.03
C PHE A 205 -13.64 11.31 -9.91
N PRO A 206 -13.65 10.62 -8.75
CA PRO A 206 -14.45 11.05 -7.61
C PRO A 206 -13.99 12.45 -7.13
N PRO A 207 -14.87 13.26 -6.50
CA PRO A 207 -14.58 14.66 -6.17
C PRO A 207 -13.33 14.83 -5.29
N GLN A 208 -13.04 13.87 -4.41
CA GLN A 208 -11.79 13.79 -3.65
C GLN A 208 -10.54 13.73 -4.55
N LEU A 209 -10.56 12.83 -5.54
CA LEU A 209 -9.45 12.63 -6.46
C LEU A 209 -9.34 13.82 -7.41
N GLN A 210 -10.45 14.38 -7.88
CA GLN A 210 -10.46 15.58 -8.72
C GLN A 210 -9.83 16.78 -7.99
N ALA A 211 -10.22 17.05 -6.73
CA ALA A 211 -9.65 18.13 -5.92
C ALA A 211 -8.14 17.91 -5.66
N LEU A 212 -7.73 16.68 -5.36
CA LEU A 212 -6.31 16.34 -5.18
C LEU A 212 -5.51 16.53 -6.47
N LEU A 213 -6.02 16.06 -7.61
CA LEU A 213 -5.38 16.22 -8.91
C LEU A 213 -5.25 17.70 -9.33
N GLN A 214 -6.28 18.50 -9.11
CA GLN A 214 -6.24 19.96 -9.32
C GLN A 214 -5.21 20.63 -8.40
N SER A 215 -5.16 20.23 -7.12
CA SER A 215 -4.15 20.72 -6.18
C SER A 215 -2.72 20.31 -6.60
N GLN A 216 -2.52 19.09 -7.09
CA GLN A 216 -1.24 18.60 -7.59
C GLN A 216 -0.78 19.30 -8.88
N LEU A 217 -1.70 19.83 -9.69
CA LEU A 217 -1.36 20.68 -10.85
C LEU A 217 -0.95 22.10 -10.45
N LYS A 218 -1.65 22.70 -9.47
CA LYS A 218 -1.31 24.03 -8.93
C LYS A 218 0.00 24.00 -8.13
N HIS A 219 0.21 22.93 -7.37
CA HIS A 219 1.32 22.73 -6.44
C HIS A 219 2.03 21.41 -6.76
N PRO A 220 2.88 21.37 -7.80
CA PRO A 220 3.57 20.15 -8.22
C PRO A 220 4.58 19.70 -7.14
N PRO A 221 4.45 18.49 -6.57
CA PRO A 221 5.39 17.99 -5.55
C PRO A 221 6.77 17.69 -6.17
N PRO A 222 7.84 17.67 -5.36
CA PRO A 222 9.20 17.50 -5.88
C PRO A 222 9.40 16.14 -6.54
N HIS A 223 10.10 16.15 -7.68
CA HIS A 223 10.31 15.00 -8.56
C HIS A 223 11.30 13.97 -7.97
N LEU A 224 10.87 13.24 -6.95
CA LEU A 224 11.67 12.19 -6.29
C LEU A 224 11.21 10.77 -6.64
N THR A 225 9.90 10.54 -6.81
CA THR A 225 9.33 9.20 -7.05
C THR A 225 8.57 9.03 -8.35
N ARG A 226 8.03 10.11 -8.92
CA ARG A 226 7.07 10.08 -10.03
C ARG A 226 7.27 11.26 -10.98
N PRO A 227 7.04 11.07 -12.29
CA PRO A 227 7.00 12.17 -13.24
C PRO A 227 5.82 13.10 -12.94
N LEU A 228 6.02 14.39 -13.20
CA LEU A 228 5.01 15.40 -12.95
C LEU A 228 3.72 15.13 -13.75
N LEU A 229 2.61 15.48 -13.11
CA LEU A 229 1.27 15.47 -13.68
C LEU A 229 1.13 16.71 -14.57
N ARG A 230 0.76 16.52 -15.84
CA ARG A 230 0.73 17.62 -16.83
C ARG A 230 -0.67 18.12 -17.16
N ARG A 231 -1.70 17.25 -17.14
CA ARG A 231 -3.06 17.52 -17.63
C ARG A 231 -4.10 16.64 -16.94
N MET A 232 -5.34 17.12 -16.88
CA MET A 232 -6.55 16.41 -16.38
C MET A 232 -7.36 15.69 -17.44
N ALA A 233 -7.06 15.92 -18.72
CA ALA A 233 -7.72 15.29 -19.85
C ALA A 233 -6.68 14.53 -20.69
N PRO A 234 -7.09 13.47 -21.41
CA PRO A 234 -6.30 12.93 -22.51
C PRO A 234 -6.12 14.02 -23.59
N ARG A 235 -5.08 13.86 -24.43
CA ARG A 235 -4.96 14.61 -25.67
C ARG A 235 -4.76 13.59 -26.78
N LEU A 236 -5.83 13.32 -27.51
CA LEU A 236 -5.85 12.38 -28.62
C LEU A 236 -5.80 13.15 -29.93
N GLU A 237 -5.10 12.62 -30.92
CA GLU A 237 -5.12 13.16 -32.28
C GLU A 237 -6.46 12.79 -32.92
N GLU A 238 -7.13 13.76 -33.55
CA GLU A 238 -8.46 13.52 -34.14
C GLU A 238 -8.38 12.60 -35.36
N LEU A 239 -7.29 12.72 -36.11
CA LEU A 239 -7.02 12.05 -37.36
C LEU A 239 -5.79 11.14 -37.24
N ASN A 240 -5.84 10.00 -37.92
CA ASN A 240 -4.68 9.13 -38.12
C ASN A 240 -3.77 9.66 -39.25
N SER A 241 -2.60 9.06 -39.46
CA SER A 241 -1.64 9.40 -40.52
C SER A 241 -2.25 9.52 -41.93
N TRP A 242 -3.26 8.69 -42.26
CA TRP A 242 -4.02 8.75 -43.51
C TRP A 242 -5.14 9.81 -43.55
N LYS A 243 -5.13 10.80 -42.65
CA LYS A 243 -6.15 11.86 -42.50
C LYS A 243 -7.59 11.36 -42.27
N ARG A 244 -7.76 10.09 -41.88
CA ARG A 244 -9.04 9.47 -41.47
C ARG A 244 -9.27 9.65 -39.96
N PRO A 245 -10.52 9.68 -39.46
CA PRO A 245 -10.79 9.76 -38.02
C PRO A 245 -10.09 8.63 -37.25
N MET A 246 -9.63 8.94 -36.03
CA MET A 246 -8.91 7.95 -35.21
C MET A 246 -9.78 6.73 -34.89
N PRO A 247 -9.29 5.49 -35.08
CA PRO A 247 -10.06 4.28 -34.79
C PRO A 247 -10.51 4.21 -33.32
N LEU A 248 -11.79 3.89 -33.08
CA LEU A 248 -12.41 3.87 -31.75
C LEU A 248 -11.68 2.96 -30.75
N ASN A 249 -11.19 1.80 -31.19
CA ASN A 249 -10.38 0.91 -30.33
C ASN A 249 -9.03 1.54 -29.93
N ARG A 250 -8.44 2.39 -30.78
CA ARG A 250 -7.22 3.15 -30.47
C ARG A 250 -7.52 4.27 -29.48
N VAL A 251 -8.62 5.00 -29.68
CA VAL A 251 -9.15 6.02 -28.74
C VAL A 251 -9.36 5.41 -27.35
N LYS A 252 -10.09 4.28 -27.28
CA LYS A 252 -10.35 3.51 -26.05
C LYS A 252 -9.07 3.13 -25.32
N ASN A 253 -8.08 2.57 -26.03
CA ASN A 253 -6.83 2.15 -25.42
C ASN A 253 -5.98 3.36 -24.95
N GLN A 254 -5.84 4.40 -25.78
CA GLN A 254 -5.13 5.62 -25.39
C GLN A 254 -5.77 6.32 -24.19
N THR A 255 -7.11 6.31 -24.08
CA THR A 255 -7.85 6.83 -22.93
C THR A 255 -7.56 6.01 -21.66
N LYS A 256 -7.56 4.67 -21.76
CA LYS A 256 -7.19 3.78 -20.65
C LYS A 256 -5.74 3.95 -20.21
N ASP A 257 -4.81 4.04 -21.16
CA ASP A 257 -3.38 4.25 -20.90
C ASP A 257 -3.13 5.62 -20.27
N TRP A 258 -3.81 6.67 -20.75
CA TRP A 258 -3.81 7.99 -20.14
C TRP A 258 -4.33 7.96 -18.69
N TYR A 259 -5.46 7.30 -18.43
CA TYR A 259 -6.02 7.19 -17.08
C TYR A 259 -5.09 6.42 -16.14
N ALA A 260 -4.55 5.28 -16.57
CA ALA A 260 -3.57 4.52 -15.81
C ALA A 260 -2.28 5.32 -15.55
N SER A 261 -1.79 6.08 -16.55
CA SER A 261 -0.63 6.97 -16.43
C SER A 261 -0.90 8.12 -15.45
N THR A 262 -2.10 8.70 -15.46
CA THR A 262 -2.56 9.72 -14.51
C THR A 262 -2.58 9.14 -13.11
N LEU A 263 -3.30 8.03 -12.87
CA LEU A 263 -3.34 7.32 -11.59
C LEU A 263 -1.97 6.85 -11.09
N ALA A 264 -1.00 6.59 -11.96
CA ALA A 264 0.37 6.26 -11.57
C ALA A 264 1.17 7.45 -11.04
N ARG A 265 0.84 8.68 -11.46
CA ARG A 265 1.49 9.95 -11.06
C ARG A 265 0.89 10.60 -9.82
N VAL A 266 -0.33 10.23 -9.44
CA VAL A 266 -1.00 10.79 -8.26
C VAL A 266 -0.25 10.46 -6.97
N HIS A 267 -0.08 11.46 -6.10
CA HIS A 267 0.41 11.28 -4.74
C HIS A 267 -0.81 11.15 -3.79
N PRO A 268 -1.17 9.94 -3.29
CA PRO A 268 -2.34 9.80 -2.43
C PRO A 268 -2.17 10.57 -1.10
N PRO A 269 -3.26 11.04 -0.48
CA PRO A 269 -3.18 11.75 0.78
C PRO A 269 -2.84 10.78 1.91
N LEU A 270 -2.15 11.30 2.93
CA LEU A 270 -1.92 10.58 4.18
C LEU A 270 -3.07 10.80 5.16
N PRO A 271 -3.32 9.85 6.09
CA PRO A 271 -4.17 10.11 7.26
C PRO A 271 -3.61 11.27 8.09
N THR A 272 -4.48 12.15 8.57
CA THR A 272 -4.13 13.38 9.31
C THR A 272 -3.19 13.13 10.50
N GLN A 273 -3.40 12.03 11.24
CA GLN A 273 -2.53 11.63 12.36
C GLN A 273 -1.07 11.39 11.93
N GLU A 274 -0.87 10.67 10.82
CA GLU A 274 0.47 10.36 10.32
C GLU A 274 1.13 11.57 9.64
N TRP A 275 0.32 12.40 8.97
CA TRP A 275 0.80 13.65 8.37
C TRP A 275 1.27 14.63 9.44
N ASN A 276 0.48 14.82 10.51
CA ASN A 276 0.88 15.64 11.66
C ASN A 276 2.13 15.09 12.35
N ARG A 277 2.23 13.77 12.57
CA ARG A 277 3.46 13.16 13.09
C ARG A 277 4.67 13.47 12.21
N LEU A 278 4.55 13.25 10.89
CA LEU A 278 5.66 13.45 9.97
C LEU A 278 6.07 14.93 9.85
N ARG A 279 5.10 15.86 9.96
CA ARG A 279 5.34 17.31 10.09
C ARG A 279 6.17 17.62 11.34
N ASP A 280 5.76 17.11 12.50
CA ASP A 280 6.43 17.37 13.79
C ASP A 280 7.86 16.77 13.82
N LEU A 281 8.09 15.65 13.13
CA LEU A 281 9.41 15.04 12.94
C LEU A 281 10.28 15.84 11.95
N ALA A 282 9.69 16.31 10.84
CA ALA A 282 10.39 17.11 9.82
C ALA A 282 10.78 18.52 10.32
N SER A 283 9.93 19.15 11.13
CA SER A 283 10.25 20.41 11.83
C SER A 283 11.24 20.19 12.96
N GLY A 284 11.26 18.98 13.55
CA GLY A 284 12.13 18.62 14.65
C GLY A 284 11.55 18.90 16.03
N ALA A 285 10.28 19.29 16.13
CA ALA A 285 9.52 19.45 17.37
C ALA A 285 9.36 18.11 18.12
N LYS A 286 9.35 16.98 17.39
CA LYS A 286 9.46 15.64 17.95
C LYS A 286 10.75 14.97 17.45
N GLY A 287 11.39 14.22 18.33
CA GLY A 287 12.50 13.34 18.01
C GLY A 287 12.12 11.88 18.19
N GLU A 288 12.83 10.96 17.55
CA GLU A 288 12.67 9.52 17.77
C GLU A 288 13.90 8.93 18.47
N ILE A 289 13.67 8.01 19.40
CA ILE A 289 14.72 7.29 20.12
C ILE A 289 15.23 6.16 19.23
N ARG A 290 16.51 6.21 18.87
CA ARG A 290 17.16 5.14 18.10
C ARG A 290 17.47 3.94 19.00
N VAL A 291 16.94 2.78 18.67
CA VAL A 291 17.33 1.51 19.31
C VAL A 291 18.70 1.09 18.77
N PRO A 292 19.73 0.92 19.62
CA PRO A 292 21.04 0.46 19.16
C PRO A 292 20.98 -1.00 18.68
N ARG A 293 21.72 -1.30 17.62
CA ARG A 293 21.84 -2.66 17.08
C ARG A 293 22.51 -3.56 18.13
N ARG A 294 21.89 -4.71 18.46
CA ARG A 294 22.54 -5.71 19.33
C ARG A 294 23.82 -6.19 18.64
N LYS A 295 24.97 -6.05 19.32
CA LYS A 295 26.23 -6.66 18.89
C LYS A 295 26.05 -8.18 18.82
N LYS A 296 26.67 -8.85 17.84
CA LYS A 296 26.74 -10.32 17.85
C LYS A 296 27.63 -10.73 19.02
N VAL A 297 27.13 -11.63 19.86
CA VAL A 297 27.98 -12.35 20.82
C VAL A 297 28.79 -13.35 19.98
N GLY A 298 30.10 -13.11 19.84
CA GLY A 298 31.00 -13.97 19.06
C GLY A 298 31.83 -13.31 17.94
N ASP A 299 31.81 -11.98 17.75
CA ASP A 299 32.78 -11.32 16.83
C ASP A 299 34.22 -11.26 17.41
N ALA A 300 34.51 -12.05 18.46
CA ALA A 300 35.84 -12.32 19.00
C ALA A 300 36.09 -13.84 19.00
N ALA A 301 37.12 -14.26 18.24
CA ALA A 301 37.61 -15.64 18.05
C ALA A 301 36.75 -16.55 17.12
N PRO A 302 37.32 -17.66 16.58
CA PRO A 302 38.10 -17.60 15.35
C PRO A 302 37.47 -18.41 14.19
N ALA A 303 38.17 -18.52 13.06
CA ALA A 303 37.66 -19.13 11.82
C ALA A 303 37.42 -20.65 11.94
N GLY A 304 36.15 -21.07 11.87
CA GLY A 304 35.74 -22.44 11.55
C GLY A 304 35.09 -22.52 10.17
N GLU A 305 35.22 -23.65 9.48
CA GLU A 305 34.86 -23.82 8.06
C GLU A 305 33.37 -23.60 7.75
N GLU A 306 32.46 -23.96 8.66
CA GLU A 306 31.02 -23.65 8.47
C GLU A 306 30.73 -22.14 8.42
N GLY A 307 31.54 -21.34 9.11
CA GLY A 307 31.48 -19.88 9.05
C GLY A 307 31.98 -19.30 7.71
N LEU A 308 32.79 -20.05 6.97
CA LEU A 308 33.25 -19.69 5.62
C LEU A 308 32.19 -19.96 4.55
N LEU A 309 31.42 -21.05 4.65
CA LEU A 309 30.33 -21.35 3.70
C LEU A 309 29.27 -20.23 3.62
N PHE A 310 28.94 -19.61 4.75
CA PHE A 310 28.02 -18.46 4.76
C PHE A 310 28.67 -17.17 4.22
N ARG A 311 29.99 -17.06 4.30
CA ARG A 311 30.79 -15.89 3.90
C ARG A 311 31.19 -15.92 2.41
N LEU A 312 31.34 -17.12 1.82
CA LEU A 312 31.63 -17.34 0.41
C LEU A 312 30.42 -17.12 -0.52
N ALA A 313 29.20 -17.19 0.03
CA ALA A 313 27.97 -16.80 -0.68
C ALA A 313 27.71 -15.28 -0.65
N GLU A 314 28.53 -14.51 0.08
CA GLU A 314 28.56 -13.06 0.00
C GLU A 314 29.58 -12.66 -1.07
N SER A 315 29.08 -12.15 -2.20
CA SER A 315 29.92 -11.42 -3.17
C SER A 315 30.77 -10.39 -2.42
N PRO A 316 32.04 -10.17 -2.79
CA PRO A 316 32.93 -9.28 -2.06
C PRO A 316 32.29 -7.88 -1.92
N PRO A 317 32.52 -7.17 -0.82
CA PRO A 317 31.91 -5.87 -0.59
C PRO A 317 32.43 -4.87 -1.64
N THR A 318 31.66 -4.68 -2.70
CA THR A 318 31.91 -3.68 -3.73
C THR A 318 31.71 -2.29 -3.13
N ASP A 319 32.83 -1.75 -2.67
CA ASP A 319 33.01 -0.46 -2.01
C ASP A 319 32.32 -0.34 -0.64
N ARG A 320 33.06 0.13 0.36
CA ARG A 320 32.49 0.48 1.68
C ARG A 320 31.81 1.84 1.59
N SER A 321 30.70 1.85 0.85
CA SER A 321 29.62 2.84 0.86
C SER A 321 30.04 4.27 1.23
N ARG A 322 30.57 5.01 0.24
CA ARG A 322 30.75 6.48 0.31
C ARG A 322 29.48 7.26 0.71
N ASP A 323 28.30 6.62 0.59
CA ASP A 323 26.97 7.16 0.93
C ASP A 323 26.48 6.82 2.36
N ALA A 324 27.27 6.12 3.19
CA ALA A 324 26.90 5.77 4.56
C ALA A 324 27.07 6.95 5.52
N HIS A 325 25.97 7.48 6.05
CA HIS A 325 25.99 8.59 7.01
C HIS A 325 25.75 8.12 8.44
N ALA A 326 26.44 8.73 9.41
CA ALA A 326 26.06 8.60 10.81
C ALA A 326 24.62 9.10 11.00
N ILE A 327 23.73 8.23 11.50
CA ILE A 327 22.32 8.56 11.76
C ILE A 327 22.22 9.55 12.91
N THR A 328 22.29 10.84 12.58
CA THR A 328 22.10 11.97 13.49
C THR A 328 20.67 12.51 13.41
N PRO A 329 20.16 13.21 14.44
CA PRO A 329 18.85 13.85 14.39
C PRO A 329 18.72 14.84 13.23
N ARG A 330 19.77 15.60 12.90
CA ARG A 330 19.80 16.53 11.75
C ARG A 330 19.64 15.78 10.41
N TYR A 331 20.29 14.63 10.26
CA TYR A 331 20.16 13.78 9.08
C TYR A 331 18.72 13.25 8.96
N MET A 332 18.16 12.69 10.03
CA MET A 332 16.78 12.18 10.03
C MET A 332 15.74 13.26 9.73
N ARG A 333 15.86 14.46 10.31
CA ARG A 333 15.00 15.62 9.99
C ARG A 333 15.00 15.94 8.49
N ARG A 334 16.16 15.91 7.82
CA ARG A 334 16.25 16.10 6.35
C ARG A 334 15.58 14.97 5.57
N MET A 335 15.68 13.73 6.05
CA MET A 335 15.04 12.57 5.42
C MET A 335 13.51 12.62 5.53
N TRP A 336 12.99 12.91 6.72
CA TRP A 336 11.55 13.13 6.95
C TRP A 336 11.02 14.30 6.13
N ALA A 337 11.70 15.45 6.13
CA ALA A 337 11.30 16.61 5.31
C ALA A 337 11.24 16.30 3.81
N THR A 338 12.19 15.51 3.30
CA THR A 338 12.24 15.08 1.88
C THR A 338 11.01 14.24 1.50
N VAL A 339 10.53 13.39 2.40
CA VAL A 339 9.32 12.58 2.19
C VAL A 339 8.05 13.41 2.40
N PHE A 340 8.00 14.22 3.46
CA PHE A 340 6.88 15.08 3.81
C PHE A 340 6.50 16.06 2.71
N ALA A 341 7.47 16.61 1.97
CA ALA A 341 7.22 17.48 0.82
C ALA A 341 6.27 16.85 -0.22
N GLN A 342 6.29 15.52 -0.39
CA GLN A 342 5.45 14.77 -1.33
C GLN A 342 4.15 14.23 -0.72
N CYS A 343 3.84 14.61 0.52
CA CYS A 343 2.70 14.12 1.28
C CYS A 343 1.62 15.20 1.37
N PRO A 344 0.53 15.08 0.59
CA PRO A 344 -0.67 15.84 0.86
C PRO A 344 -1.42 15.23 2.05
N VAL A 345 -2.16 16.07 2.76
CA VAL A 345 -3.33 15.67 3.57
C VAL A 345 -4.57 16.29 2.94
N MET A 346 -5.72 15.66 3.13
CA MET A 346 -6.99 16.07 2.55
C MET A 346 -8.05 16.08 3.64
N GLU A 347 -8.68 17.23 3.82
CA GLU A 347 -9.70 17.48 4.84
C GLU A 347 -10.95 18.03 4.15
N TRP A 348 -12.12 17.71 4.70
CA TRP A 348 -13.38 18.26 4.18
C TRP A 348 -13.57 19.65 4.77
N ASP A 349 -13.70 20.66 3.90
CA ASP A 349 -14.05 22.01 4.30
C ASP A 349 -15.56 22.17 4.24
N GLY A 350 -16.19 22.21 5.41
CA GLY A 350 -17.64 22.34 5.56
C GLY A 350 -18.19 23.69 5.11
N GLU A 351 -17.36 24.75 5.13
CA GLU A 351 -17.75 26.10 4.69
C GLU A 351 -17.72 26.19 3.15
N SER A 352 -16.65 25.68 2.54
CA SER A 352 -16.46 25.71 1.08
C SER A 352 -17.23 24.61 0.33
N GLY A 353 -17.77 23.60 1.02
CA GLY A 353 -18.35 22.39 0.43
C GLY A 353 -17.36 21.62 -0.46
N LYS A 354 -16.06 21.68 -0.15
CA LYS A 354 -14.97 21.22 -1.03
C LYS A 354 -13.88 20.50 -0.24
N TRP A 355 -13.16 19.61 -0.92
CA TRP A 355 -11.97 18.95 -0.36
C TRP A 355 -10.78 19.89 -0.36
N LYS A 356 -10.33 20.29 0.82
CA LYS A 356 -9.14 21.13 1.04
C LYS A 356 -7.91 20.22 1.11
N VAL A 357 -6.96 20.45 0.20
CA VAL A 357 -5.74 19.63 0.09
C VAL A 357 -4.53 20.49 0.42
N THR A 358 -3.81 20.15 1.50
CA THR A 358 -2.60 20.86 1.93
C THR A 358 -1.37 19.98 1.73
N TRP A 359 -0.31 20.55 1.15
CA TRP A 359 0.94 19.84 0.86
C TRP A 359 1.98 20.07 1.96
N GLY A 360 2.70 19.01 2.35
CA GLY A 360 3.74 19.12 3.38
C GLY A 360 4.88 20.09 3.04
N GLU A 361 5.17 20.31 1.76
CA GLU A 361 6.12 21.33 1.31
C GLU A 361 5.68 22.75 1.73
N HIS A 362 4.42 23.09 1.46
CA HIS A 362 3.84 24.38 1.83
C HIS A 362 3.78 24.56 3.35
N ALA A 363 3.49 23.48 4.09
CA ALA A 363 3.53 23.47 5.55
C ALA A 363 4.95 23.71 6.11
N ILE A 364 6.01 23.12 5.53
CA ILE A 364 7.40 23.43 5.92
C ILE A 364 7.73 24.90 5.65
N HIS A 365 7.36 25.43 4.49
CA HIS A 365 7.64 26.83 4.15
C HIS A 365 6.92 27.81 5.08
N GLY A 366 5.66 27.54 5.45
CA GLY A 366 4.93 28.32 6.45
C GLY A 366 5.62 28.32 7.83
N LEU A 367 6.04 27.14 8.32
CA LEU A 367 6.76 27.02 9.60
C LEU A 367 8.11 27.76 9.60
N ARG A 368 8.80 27.84 8.46
CA ARG A 368 10.06 28.60 8.34
C ARG A 368 9.84 30.11 8.32
N ARG A 369 8.74 30.59 7.72
CA ARG A 369 8.39 32.02 7.72
C ARG A 369 8.04 32.49 9.13
N THR A 370 7.11 31.81 9.80
CA THR A 370 6.72 32.15 11.17
C THR A 370 7.86 32.03 12.18
N ALA A 371 8.82 31.12 11.97
CA ALA A 371 10.03 31.04 12.77
C ALA A 371 11.01 32.21 12.53
N LYS A 372 11.04 32.79 11.32
CA LYS A 372 11.84 33.99 11.00
C LYS A 372 11.22 35.24 11.61
N GLU A 373 9.90 35.40 11.43
CA GLU A 373 9.11 36.52 11.96
C GLU A 373 9.24 36.64 13.50
N ARG A 374 9.32 35.51 14.23
CA ARG A 374 9.55 35.46 15.69
C ARG A 374 10.98 35.72 16.17
N VAL A 375 11.93 35.94 15.25
CA VAL A 375 13.33 36.24 15.56
C VAL A 375 13.68 37.68 15.14
N GLU A 376 12.85 38.28 14.28
CA GLU A 376 13.00 39.65 13.77
C GLU A 376 12.07 40.66 14.48
N GLY A 377 11.24 40.22 15.42
CA GLY A 377 10.42 41.03 16.33
C GLY A 377 10.40 40.45 17.73
#